data_AF-A0A7S2CW47-F1
#
_entry.id   AF-A0A7S2CW47-F1
#
_cell.length_a   1.000
_cell.length_b   1.000
_cell.length_c   1.000
_cell.angle_alpha   90.00
_cell.angle_beta   90.00
_cell.angle_gamma   90.00
#
_symmetry.space_group_name_H-M   'P 1'
#
loop_
_entity.id
_entity.type
_entity.pdbx_description
1 polymer ?
#
loop_
_entity_poly.entity_id
_entity_poly.type
_entity_poly.pdbx_seq_one_letter_code
_entity_poly.pdbx_strand_id
1 'polypeptide(L)'
;KSCWPEDFRQFLHRRGYMFPARATAFKQLLLQFTRGNVLPSGAAVKDLMWFDEDDNLQATFVQFDVAMSYSASSFELVKYQALWDKYISDLSSSAPMDAGRPWHTSRLWIRAEAETAIIGSTVNTLAVSIGCGFFGALCFTHGDL
;
A
#
# COMPACT_ATOMS: atom_id res chain seq x y z
N LYS A 1 1.43 -4.35 17.20
CA LYS A 1 2.74 -4.30 16.52
C LYS A 1 3.26 -5.73 16.34
N SER A 2 3.06 -6.31 15.16
CA SER A 2 3.44 -7.70 14.86
C SER A 2 4.35 -7.69 13.63
N CYS A 3 5.67 -7.66 13.87
CA CYS A 3 6.69 -7.52 12.84
C CYS A 3 7.49 -8.82 12.76
N TRP A 4 7.20 -9.66 11.78
CA TRP A 4 7.81 -10.98 11.66
C TRP A 4 9.35 -10.97 11.48
N PRO A 5 10.00 -9.96 10.87
CA PRO A 5 11.47 -9.95 10.75
C PRO A 5 12.17 -9.85 12.12
N GLU A 6 11.56 -9.14 13.08
CA GLU A 6 12.12 -9.03 14.44
C GLU A 6 11.96 -10.35 15.20
N ASP A 7 10.80 -11.00 15.08
CA ASP A 7 10.56 -12.33 15.66
C ASP A 7 11.49 -13.39 15.02
N PHE A 8 11.72 -13.29 13.71
CA PHE A 8 12.66 -14.14 13.00
C PHE A 8 14.11 -13.92 13.46
N ARG A 9 14.50 -12.67 13.69
CA ARG A 9 15.81 -12.34 14.28
C ARG A 9 15.97 -12.99 15.65
N GLN A 10 14.97 -12.90 16.52
CA GLN A 10 15.02 -13.58 17.82
C GLN A 10 15.09 -15.10 17.68
N PHE A 11 14.35 -15.68 16.74
CA PHE A 11 14.41 -17.11 16.43
C PHE A 11 15.81 -17.57 16.01
N LEU A 12 16.51 -16.78 15.18
CA LEU A 12 17.90 -17.05 14.79
C LEU A 12 18.85 -16.95 15.98
N HIS A 13 18.75 -15.89 16.79
CA HIS A 13 19.60 -15.71 17.96
C HIS A 13 19.45 -16.84 18.99
N ARG A 14 18.23 -17.32 19.24
CA ARG A 14 17.98 -18.46 20.15
C ARG A 14 18.64 -19.76 19.68
N ARG A 15 18.87 -19.90 18.38
CA ARG A 15 19.49 -21.07 17.76
C ARG A 15 20.99 -20.88 17.47
N GLY A 16 21.57 -19.76 17.88
CA GLY A 16 22.99 -19.46 17.66
C GLY A 16 23.34 -19.02 16.24
N TYR A 17 22.34 -18.68 15.41
CA TYR A 17 22.57 -18.13 14.08
C TYR A 17 22.72 -16.61 14.11
N MET A 18 23.48 -16.06 13.17
CA MET A 18 23.58 -14.61 12.97
C MET A 18 22.44 -14.09 12.09
N PHE A 19 22.04 -12.84 12.34
CA PHE A 19 21.12 -12.09 11.49
C PHE A 19 21.90 -11.04 10.70
N PRO A 20 21.66 -10.87 9.39
CA PRO A 20 20.77 -11.64 8.53
C PRO A 20 21.31 -13.06 8.24
N ALA A 21 20.40 -14.03 8.06
CA ALA A 21 20.79 -15.39 7.69
C ALA A 21 21.42 -15.42 6.29
N ARG A 22 22.35 -16.35 6.07
CA ARG A 22 22.96 -16.55 4.74
C ARG A 22 21.88 -16.99 3.74
N ALA A 23 21.98 -16.50 2.50
CA ALA A 23 21.01 -16.80 1.43
C ALA A 23 20.76 -18.30 1.24
N THR A 24 21.80 -19.14 1.36
CA THR A 24 21.71 -20.60 1.22
C THR A 24 20.89 -21.29 2.31
N ALA A 25 20.89 -20.75 3.53
CA ALA A 25 20.18 -21.31 4.67
C ALA A 25 18.84 -20.59 4.95
N PHE A 26 18.63 -19.41 4.36
CA PHE A 26 17.48 -18.56 4.61
C PHE A 26 16.16 -19.28 4.38
N LYS A 27 16.00 -19.94 3.22
CA LYS A 27 14.77 -20.68 2.86
C LYS A 27 14.41 -21.73 3.91
N GLN A 28 15.37 -22.58 4.28
CA GLN A 28 15.14 -23.65 5.26
C GLN A 28 14.81 -23.10 6.65
N LEU A 29 15.52 -22.05 7.08
CA LEU A 29 15.26 -21.41 8.37
C LEU A 29 13.91 -20.70 8.42
N LEU A 30 13.51 -20.07 7.31
CA LEU A 30 12.22 -19.41 7.18
C LEU A 30 11.06 -20.42 7.21
N LEU A 31 11.16 -21.54 6.49
CA LEU A 31 10.16 -22.62 6.54
C LEU A 31 10.05 -23.25 7.94
N GLN A 32 11.16 -23.37 8.66
CA GLN A 32 11.12 -23.82 10.06
C GLN A 32 10.45 -22.78 10.96
N PHE A 33 10.68 -21.50 10.70
CA PHE A 33 10.05 -20.40 11.44
C PHE A 33 8.53 -20.36 11.23
N THR A 34 8.05 -20.54 10.00
CA THR A 34 6.62 -20.52 9.66
C THR A 34 5.84 -21.72 10.19
N ARG A 35 6.47 -22.90 10.30
CA ARG A 35 5.84 -24.11 10.86
C ARG A 35 5.72 -24.10 12.38
N GLY A 36 6.64 -23.43 13.07
CA GLY A 36 6.78 -23.52 14.53
C GLY A 36 6.25 -22.33 15.33
N ASN A 37 6.04 -21.17 14.69
CA ASN A 37 5.71 -19.93 15.41
C ASN A 37 4.36 -19.35 14.98
N VAL A 38 3.58 -19.00 15.99
CA VAL A 38 2.43 -18.12 15.88
C VAL A 38 2.92 -16.73 16.30
N LEU A 39 2.53 -15.69 15.57
CA LEU A 39 2.86 -14.32 16.00
C LEU A 39 2.21 -14.06 17.37
N PRO A 40 2.71 -13.09 18.15
CA PRO A 40 2.05 -12.63 19.38
C PRO A 40 0.58 -12.23 19.18
N SER A 41 0.16 -11.96 17.94
CA SER A 41 -1.22 -11.65 17.53
C SER A 41 -2.12 -12.89 17.37
N GLY A 42 -1.61 -14.12 17.51
CA GLY A 42 -2.37 -15.34 17.26
C GLY A 42 -2.49 -15.73 15.77
N ALA A 43 -2.05 -14.86 14.85
CA ALA A 43 -1.99 -15.16 13.43
C ALA A 43 -0.79 -16.05 13.10
N ALA A 44 -0.96 -16.95 12.13
CA ALA A 44 0.16 -17.75 11.66
C ALA A 44 1.10 -16.86 10.86
N VAL A 45 2.41 -16.97 11.07
CA VAL A 45 3.42 -16.18 10.34
C VAL A 45 3.29 -16.36 8.83
N LYS A 46 2.90 -17.57 8.42
CA LYS A 46 2.61 -17.90 7.02
C LYS A 46 1.60 -16.95 6.39
N ASP A 47 0.67 -16.39 7.16
CA ASP A 47 -0.40 -15.55 6.62
C ASP A 47 0.16 -14.19 6.17
N LEU A 48 1.36 -13.78 6.63
CA LEU A 48 2.06 -12.55 6.23
C LEU A 48 3.00 -12.73 5.03
N MET A 49 3.07 -13.95 4.50
CA MET A 49 4.07 -14.38 3.53
C MET A 49 3.41 -15.09 2.37
N TRP A 50 3.86 -14.80 1.16
CA TRP A 50 3.43 -15.50 -0.03
C TRP A 50 4.57 -16.37 -0.55
N PHE A 51 4.32 -17.68 -0.58
CA PHE A 51 5.26 -18.68 -1.09
C PHE A 51 4.82 -19.19 -2.46
N ASP A 52 5.81 -19.48 -3.30
CA ASP A 52 5.65 -20.18 -4.57
C ASP A 52 5.48 -21.70 -4.39
N GLU A 53 5.20 -22.43 -5.48
CA GLU A 53 5.15 -23.90 -5.51
C GLU A 53 6.47 -24.54 -5.02
N ASP A 54 7.59 -23.86 -5.25
CA ASP A 54 8.92 -24.26 -4.81
C ASP A 54 9.24 -23.85 -3.35
N ASP A 55 8.29 -23.40 -2.54
CA ASP A 55 8.54 -22.85 -1.19
C ASP A 55 9.48 -21.62 -1.16
N ASN A 56 9.55 -20.88 -2.27
CA ASN A 56 10.31 -19.63 -2.34
C ASN A 56 9.43 -18.45 -1.91
N LEU A 57 9.94 -17.57 -1.04
CA LEU A 57 9.21 -16.38 -0.60
C LEU A 57 9.15 -15.36 -1.75
N GLN A 58 7.96 -15.14 -2.31
CA GLN A 58 7.72 -14.21 -3.43
C GLN A 58 7.34 -12.82 -2.92
N ALA A 59 6.51 -12.75 -1.88
CA ALA A 59 6.09 -11.48 -1.29
C ALA A 59 5.92 -11.60 0.22
N THR A 60 5.97 -10.46 0.89
CA THR A 60 5.59 -10.33 2.29
C THR A 60 4.81 -9.03 2.45
N PHE A 61 3.90 -9.01 3.42
CA PHE A 61 3.25 -7.77 3.82
C PHE A 61 3.51 -7.46 5.29
N VAL A 62 3.45 -6.17 5.60
CA VAL A 62 3.59 -5.64 6.95
C VAL A 62 2.42 -4.73 7.21
N GLN A 63 1.82 -4.86 8.40
CA GLN A 63 0.71 -4.04 8.83
C GLN A 63 1.17 -3.00 9.85
N PHE A 64 0.71 -1.77 9.69
CA PHE A 64 0.96 -0.67 10.60
C PHE A 64 -0.36 -0.03 11.03
N ASP A 65 -0.47 0.26 12.31
CA ASP A 65 -1.59 1.04 12.86
C ASP A 65 -1.23 2.52 12.76
N VAL A 66 -2.11 3.30 12.14
CA VAL A 66 -1.94 4.75 11.97
C VAL A 66 -2.95 5.51 12.82
N ALA A 67 -2.52 6.61 13.43
CA ALA A 67 -3.37 7.46 14.26
C ALA A 67 -4.20 8.43 13.41
N MET A 68 -5.10 7.89 12.58
CA MET A 68 -6.01 8.67 11.75
C MET A 68 -7.44 8.19 11.92
N SER A 69 -8.37 9.11 12.13
CA SER A 69 -9.79 8.77 12.27
C SER A 69 -10.37 8.31 10.93
N TYR A 70 -11.23 7.29 10.96
CA TYR A 70 -12.02 6.89 9.80
C TYR A 70 -13.02 7.97 9.36
N SER A 71 -13.40 8.88 10.27
CA SER A 71 -14.27 10.01 9.99
C SER A 71 -13.54 11.26 9.49
N ALA A 72 -12.22 11.19 9.27
CA ALA A 72 -11.45 12.30 8.74
C ALA A 72 -11.99 12.75 7.37
N SER A 73 -11.80 14.02 7.06
CA SER A 73 -12.26 14.57 5.78
C SER A 73 -11.43 13.99 4.64
N SER A 74 -12.04 13.83 3.46
CA SER A 74 -11.37 13.22 2.32
C SER A 74 -10.21 14.03 1.80
N PHE A 75 -10.25 15.35 1.98
CA PHE A 75 -9.10 16.21 1.70
C PHE A 75 -7.89 15.87 2.59
N GLU A 76 -8.12 15.67 3.89
CA GLU A 76 -7.06 15.26 4.82
C GLU A 76 -6.55 13.85 4.51
N LEU A 77 -7.45 12.92 4.15
CA LEU A 77 -7.09 11.56 3.77
C LEU A 77 -6.22 11.52 2.52
N VAL A 78 -6.57 12.28 1.47
CA VAL A 78 -5.76 12.38 0.24
C VAL A 78 -4.38 12.97 0.54
N LYS A 79 -4.33 14.01 1.37
CA LYS A 79 -3.04 14.61 1.79
C LYS A 79 -2.20 13.59 2.56
N TYR A 80 -2.82 12.81 3.44
CA TYR A 80 -2.12 11.79 4.22
C TYR A 80 -1.67 10.62 3.34
N GLN A 81 -2.47 10.22 2.35
CA GLN A 81 -2.10 9.23 1.34
C GLN A 81 -0.85 9.68 0.56
N ALA A 82 -0.84 10.93 0.09
CA ALA A 82 0.31 11.48 -0.65
C ALA A 82 1.60 11.52 0.20
N LEU A 83 1.49 11.74 1.51
CA LEU A 83 2.64 11.64 2.42
C LEU A 83 3.17 10.21 2.52
N TRP A 84 2.27 9.23 2.55
CA TRP A 84 2.64 7.81 2.51
C TRP A 84 3.25 7.40 1.17
N ASP A 85 2.68 7.85 0.05
CA ASP A 85 3.23 7.61 -1.30
C ASP A 85 4.66 8.13 -1.40
N LYS A 86 4.89 9.36 -0.92
CA LYS A 86 6.23 9.95 -0.88
C LYS A 86 7.18 9.15 0.01
N TYR A 87 6.74 8.80 1.22
CA TYR A 87 7.56 8.01 2.14
C TYR A 87 7.97 6.66 1.55
N ILE A 88 7.03 5.95 0.93
CA ILE A 88 7.29 4.66 0.28
C ILE A 88 8.20 4.83 -0.94
N SER A 89 8.02 5.89 -1.73
CA SER A 89 8.89 6.19 -2.87
C SER A 89 10.32 6.50 -2.42
N ASP A 90 10.48 7.31 -1.37
CA ASP A 90 11.78 7.65 -0.81
C ASP A 90 12.46 6.37 -0.26
N LEU A 91 11.71 5.55 0.46
CA LEU A 91 12.20 4.26 0.97
C LEU A 91 12.63 3.32 -0.17
N SER A 92 11.82 3.21 -1.21
CA SER A 92 12.13 2.40 -2.39
C SER A 92 13.37 2.89 -3.13
N SER A 93 13.62 4.20 -3.15
CA SER A 93 14.82 4.77 -3.78
C SER A 93 16.12 4.43 -3.03
N SER A 94 16.02 4.20 -1.73
CA SER A 94 17.14 3.79 -0.86
C SER A 94 17.35 2.27 -0.79
N ALA A 95 16.40 1.49 -1.32
CA ALA A 95 16.42 0.05 -1.24
C ALA A 95 17.33 -0.58 -2.32
N PRO A 96 17.87 -1.80 -2.10
CA PRO A 96 18.55 -2.56 -3.13
C PRO A 96 17.65 -2.78 -4.35
N MET A 97 18.21 -2.84 -5.56
CA MET A 97 17.45 -3.07 -6.81
C MET A 97 16.59 -4.35 -6.76
N ASP A 98 17.02 -5.35 -6.00
CA ASP A 98 16.34 -6.64 -5.86
C ASP A 98 15.10 -6.59 -4.96
N ALA A 99 14.87 -5.48 -4.23
CA ALA A 99 13.76 -5.35 -3.28
C ALA A 99 12.40 -5.07 -3.95
N GLY A 100 12.37 -4.92 -5.28
CA GLY A 100 11.15 -4.66 -6.05
C GLY A 100 10.53 -3.29 -5.77
N ARG A 101 9.25 -3.14 -6.14
CA ARG A 101 8.49 -1.90 -5.93
C ARG A 101 7.41 -2.13 -4.86
N PRO A 102 7.60 -1.60 -3.64
CA PRO A 102 6.59 -1.71 -2.59
C PRO A 102 5.35 -0.89 -2.97
N TRP A 103 4.18 -1.39 -2.57
CA TRP A 103 2.90 -0.69 -2.63
C TRP A 103 2.22 -0.79 -1.27
N HIS A 104 1.29 0.13 -1.01
CA HIS A 104 0.56 0.18 0.26
C HIS A 104 -0.94 0.21 0.00
N THR A 105 -1.71 -0.32 0.95
CA THR A 105 -3.18 -0.26 0.92
C THR A 105 -3.75 0.01 2.29
N SER A 106 -4.91 0.66 2.31
CA SER A 106 -5.71 0.93 3.49
C SER A 106 -7.14 1.12 3.09
N ARG A 107 -8.08 0.78 3.99
CA ARG A 107 -9.50 1.09 3.80
C ARG A 107 -9.75 2.59 3.67
N LEU A 108 -8.90 3.42 4.28
CA LEU A 108 -8.96 4.87 4.17
C LEU A 108 -8.62 5.36 2.76
N TRP A 109 -7.65 4.73 2.09
CA TRP A 109 -7.24 5.07 0.72
C TRP A 109 -8.35 4.78 -0.28
N ILE A 110 -9.01 3.63 -0.16
CA ILE A 110 -10.14 3.26 -1.02
C ILE A 110 -11.24 4.33 -0.97
N ARG A 111 -11.55 4.84 0.23
CA ARG A 111 -12.53 5.91 0.39
C ARG A 111 -12.06 7.23 -0.23
N ALA A 112 -10.81 7.62 0.04
CA ALA A 112 -10.24 8.86 -0.49
C ALA A 112 -10.19 8.87 -2.03
N GLU A 113 -9.79 7.74 -2.63
CA GLU A 113 -9.77 7.54 -4.08
C GLU A 113 -11.16 7.58 -4.70
N ALA A 114 -12.14 6.96 -4.04
CA ALA A 114 -13.53 7.01 -4.51
C ALA A 114 -14.08 8.45 -4.51
N GLU A 115 -13.86 9.22 -3.43
CA GLU A 115 -14.36 10.59 -3.34
C GLU A 115 -13.63 11.54 -4.30
N THR A 116 -12.33 11.39 -4.51
CA THR A 116 -11.58 12.19 -5.49
C THR A 116 -11.98 11.90 -6.94
N ALA A 117 -12.23 10.64 -7.29
CA ALA A 117 -12.71 10.27 -8.62
C ALA A 117 -14.09 10.89 -8.94
N ILE A 118 -14.98 10.95 -7.93
CA ILE A 118 -16.30 11.59 -8.07
C ILE A 118 -16.15 13.10 -8.28
N ILE A 119 -15.29 13.77 -7.51
CA ILE A 119 -15.07 15.22 -7.66
C ILE A 119 -14.46 15.54 -9.03
N GLY A 120 -13.45 14.79 -9.47
CA GLY A 120 -12.81 15.03 -10.77
C GLY A 120 -13.78 14.86 -11.95
N SER A 121 -14.61 13.81 -11.92
CA SER A 121 -15.59 13.54 -12.99
C SER A 121 -16.73 14.56 -13.04
N THR A 122 -17.22 15.02 -11.89
CA THR A 122 -18.28 16.04 -11.80
C THR A 122 -17.79 17.40 -12.29
N VAL A 123 -16.58 17.82 -11.92
CA VAL A 123 -15.97 19.09 -12.39
C VAL A 123 -15.82 19.09 -13.91
N ASN A 124 -15.31 17.99 -14.50
CA ASN A 124 -15.16 17.90 -15.95
C ASN A 124 -16.52 17.93 -16.67
N THR A 125 -17.50 17.19 -16.15
CA THR A 125 -18.87 17.17 -16.71
C THR A 125 -19.53 18.55 -16.64
N LEU A 126 -19.34 19.27 -15.53
CA LEU A 126 -19.87 20.62 -15.35
C LEU A 126 -19.22 21.61 -16.31
N ALA A 127 -17.89 21.55 -16.49
CA ALA A 127 -17.17 22.38 -17.45
C ALA A 127 -17.64 22.17 -18.89
N VAL A 128 -17.84 20.91 -19.30
CA VAL A 128 -18.38 20.57 -20.62
C VAL A 128 -19.81 21.09 -20.77
N SER A 129 -20.66 20.92 -19.75
CA SER A 129 -22.06 21.38 -19.79
C SER A 129 -22.17 22.90 -19.94
N ILE A 130 -21.36 23.65 -19.18
CA ILE A 130 -21.30 25.12 -19.29
C ILE A 130 -20.78 25.54 -20.66
N GLY A 131 -19.73 24.88 -21.16
CA GLY A 131 -19.18 25.12 -22.49
C GLY A 131 -20.23 24.93 -23.58
N CYS A 132 -20.90 23.77 -23.62
CA CYS A 132 -21.96 23.50 -24.59
C CYS A 132 -23.12 24.50 -24.50
N GLY A 133 -23.54 24.87 -23.28
CA GLY A 133 -24.59 25.88 -23.08
C GLY A 133 -24.20 27.25 -23.63
N PHE A 134 -22.98 27.69 -23.35
CA PHE A 134 -22.47 28.98 -23.82
C PHE A 134 -22.29 29.01 -25.35
N PHE A 135 -21.68 27.97 -25.93
CA PHE A 135 -21.55 27.85 -27.38
C PHE A 135 -22.90 27.75 -28.09
N GLY A 136 -23.85 27.00 -27.54
CA GLY A 136 -25.22 26.96 -28.05
C GLY A 136 -25.85 28.36 -28.09
N ALA A 137 -25.79 29.10 -26.98
CA ALA A 137 -26.33 30.45 -26.89
C ALA A 137 -25.67 31.42 -27.88
N LEU A 138 -24.34 31.34 -28.07
CA LEU A 138 -23.63 32.15 -29.07
C LEU A 138 -24.04 31.80 -30.51
N CYS A 139 -24.15 30.51 -30.84
CA CYS A 139 -24.59 30.09 -32.18
C CYS A 139 -26.00 30.59 -32.51
N PHE A 140 -26.94 30.51 -31.56
CA PHE A 140 -28.30 31.02 -31.78
C PHE A 140 -28.34 32.55 -31.89
N THR A 141 -27.62 33.28 -31.04
CA THR A 141 -27.64 34.75 -31.06
C THR A 141 -26.91 35.35 -32.27
N HIS A 142 -25.90 34.67 -32.82
CA HIS A 142 -25.15 35.15 -33.98
C HIS A 142 -25.69 34.61 -35.32
N GLY A 143 -26.53 33.56 -35.29
CA GLY A 143 -27.19 32.96 -36.46
C GLY A 143 -28.58 33.53 -36.79
N ASP A 144 -29.15 34.37 -35.92
CA ASP A 144 -30.43 35.09 -36.11
C ASP A 144 -30.25 36.54 -36.63
N LEU A 145 -29.13 36.83 -37.30
CA LEU A 145 -28.83 38.09 -38.02
C LEU A 145 -28.53 37.79 -39.49
#